data_AF-A0A7Y3BZY8-F1
#
_entry.id   AF-A0A7Y3BZY8-F1
#
_cell.length_a   1.000
_cell.length_b   1.000
_cell.length_c   1.000
_cell.angle_alpha   90.00
_cell.angle_beta   90.00
_cell.angle_gamma   90.00
#
_symmetry.space_group_name_H-M   'P 1'
#
loop_
_entity.id
_entity.type
_entity.pdbx_description
1 polymer ?
#
loop_
_entity_poly.entity_id
_entity_poly.type
_entity_poly.pdbx_seq_one_letter_code
_entity_poly.pdbx_strand_id
1 'polypeptide(L)'
;MGRSLAFAPDSGRLWAICTECGEWNLAPIEDRWDAVAECDRIFEETRERGSTGELTLARREGFDLLRVGTQAELPTLRYGARLRRRHAQYMRRKRAAKLMTAFALVGVVVGFALGYAALIGIGFVLVITLLASGVLKSPPVARVPTPDGGWTDMTRRELLDMRLVPTEPHGWQLRIRRKQTLEGPDAFEAARLTLPLLTRSATPKEDLRKALAYIGKKGGTAVSVFHAAARRRGVNRTARVSKLEVHIRLALEMLASREVEERAVADDLAHLQTAWRHAEELAAIQDDVTFDLSVWGRLRREG
;
A
#
# COMPACT_ATOMS: atom_id res chain seq x y z
N MET A 1 -11.15 -12.71 0.19
CA MET A 1 -10.24 -13.05 -0.91
C MET A 1 -10.94 -12.57 -2.16
N GLY A 2 -10.27 -11.76 -2.99
CA GLY A 2 -10.89 -11.15 -4.16
C GLY A 2 -10.85 -12.12 -5.34
N ARG A 3 -11.91 -12.18 -6.15
CA ARG A 3 -11.90 -12.91 -7.43
C ARG A 3 -11.19 -12.03 -8.48
N SER A 4 -10.34 -12.60 -9.33
CA SER A 4 -9.66 -11.85 -10.39
C SER A 4 -10.20 -12.30 -11.75
N LEU A 5 -10.69 -11.37 -12.56
CA LEU A 5 -11.19 -11.61 -13.90
C LEU A 5 -10.39 -10.78 -14.91
N ALA A 6 -10.11 -11.34 -16.07
CA ALA A 6 -9.56 -10.62 -17.20
C ALA A 6 -10.52 -10.68 -18.38
N PHE A 7 -10.63 -9.61 -19.16
CA PHE A 7 -11.51 -9.55 -20.33
C PHE A 7 -10.88 -8.77 -21.47
N ALA A 8 -11.17 -9.20 -22.70
CA ALA A 8 -10.75 -8.57 -23.94
C ALA A 8 -12.01 -8.22 -24.75
N PRO A 9 -12.42 -6.93 -24.77
CA PRO A 9 -13.61 -6.51 -25.50
C PRO A 9 -13.54 -6.84 -27.00
N ASP A 10 -12.37 -6.64 -27.61
CA ASP A 10 -12.18 -6.80 -29.06
C ASP A 10 -12.28 -8.27 -29.51
N SER A 11 -11.85 -9.21 -28.66
CA SER A 11 -11.91 -10.65 -28.96
C SER A 11 -13.08 -11.37 -28.30
N GLY A 12 -13.87 -10.69 -27.47
CA GLY A 12 -14.99 -11.28 -26.74
C GLY A 12 -14.56 -12.37 -25.73
N ARG A 13 -13.31 -12.33 -25.27
CA ARG A 13 -12.74 -13.35 -24.35
C ARG A 13 -12.84 -12.89 -22.90
N LEU A 14 -13.14 -13.85 -22.02
CA LEU A 14 -13.21 -13.67 -20.58
C LEU A 14 -12.41 -14.80 -19.91
N TRP A 15 -11.52 -14.43 -18.99
CA TRP A 15 -10.73 -15.36 -18.20
C TRP A 15 -11.01 -15.18 -16.70
N ALA A 16 -11.10 -16.29 -15.99
CA ALA A 16 -11.00 -16.33 -14.53
C ALA A 16 -9.56 -16.63 -14.12
N ILE A 17 -8.94 -15.73 -13.35
CA ILE A 17 -7.58 -15.90 -12.85
C ILE A 17 -7.63 -16.58 -11.49
N CYS A 18 -7.03 -17.76 -11.38
CA CYS A 18 -6.94 -18.48 -10.11
C CYS A 18 -6.04 -17.71 -9.13
N THR A 19 -6.53 -17.47 -7.91
CA THR A 19 -5.77 -16.74 -6.89
C THR A 19 -4.66 -17.56 -6.22
N GLU A 20 -4.64 -18.88 -6.42
CA GLU A 20 -3.68 -19.80 -5.82
C GLU A 20 -2.51 -20.12 -6.76
N CYS A 21 -2.80 -20.45 -8.03
CA CYS A 21 -1.77 -20.78 -9.02
C CYS A 21 -1.51 -19.69 -10.06
N GLY A 22 -2.38 -18.68 -10.19
CA GLY A 22 -2.23 -17.60 -11.18
C GLY A 22 -2.66 -17.98 -12.60
N GLU A 23 -3.21 -19.17 -12.80
CA GLU A 23 -3.64 -19.68 -14.12
C GLU A 23 -4.86 -18.93 -14.66
N TRP A 24 -4.86 -18.68 -15.97
CA TRP A 24 -5.93 -17.97 -16.68
C TRP A 24 -6.86 -18.97 -17.34
N ASN A 25 -8.02 -19.20 -16.73
CA ASN A 25 -8.99 -20.17 -17.21
C ASN A 25 -10.03 -19.46 -18.08
N LEU A 26 -10.05 -19.81 -19.37
CA LEU A 26 -11.00 -19.24 -20.33
C LEU A 26 -12.43 -19.66 -19.96
N ALA A 27 -13.35 -18.69 -19.86
CA ALA A 27 -14.75 -18.95 -19.57
C ALA A 27 -15.42 -19.72 -20.74
N PRO A 28 -16.43 -20.57 -20.48
CA PRO A 28 -17.22 -21.21 -21.54
C PRO A 28 -17.86 -20.19 -22.50
N ILE A 29 -17.98 -20.53 -23.79
CA ILE A 29 -18.39 -19.59 -24.85
C ILE A 29 -19.81 -19.02 -24.67
N GLU A 30 -20.70 -19.80 -24.07
CA GLU A 30 -22.12 -19.49 -23.83
C GLU A 30 -22.31 -18.27 -22.92
N ASP A 31 -21.38 -18.03 -21.99
CA ASP A 31 -21.47 -16.97 -20.99
C ASP A 31 -20.63 -15.72 -21.34
N ARG A 32 -19.89 -15.71 -22.46
CA ARG A 32 -18.85 -14.68 -22.71
C ARG A 32 -19.40 -13.30 -23.06
N TRP A 33 -20.36 -13.20 -23.97
CA TRP A 33 -20.76 -11.92 -24.57
C TRP A 33 -21.37 -10.95 -23.55
N ASP A 34 -22.36 -11.41 -22.78
CA ASP A 34 -23.01 -10.59 -21.75
C ASP A 34 -22.04 -10.27 -20.59
N ALA A 35 -21.19 -11.24 -20.22
CA ALA A 35 -20.24 -11.06 -19.15
C ALA A 35 -19.10 -10.10 -19.52
N VAL A 36 -18.61 -10.10 -20.77
CA VAL A 36 -17.59 -9.16 -21.24
C VAL A 36 -18.16 -7.74 -21.29
N ALA A 37 -19.38 -7.56 -21.82
CA ALA A 37 -20.04 -6.26 -21.86
C ALA A 37 -20.27 -5.68 -20.45
N GLU A 38 -20.70 -6.52 -19.51
CA GLU A 38 -20.88 -6.12 -18.10
C GLU A 38 -19.53 -5.81 -17.42
N CYS A 39 -18.48 -6.59 -17.70
CA CYS A 39 -17.13 -6.30 -17.23
C CYS A 39 -16.64 -4.94 -17.74
N ASP A 40 -16.86 -4.64 -19.02
CA ASP A 40 -16.44 -3.37 -19.63
C ASP A 40 -17.19 -2.18 -19.01
N ARG A 41 -18.51 -2.31 -18.81
CA ARG A 41 -19.32 -1.30 -18.11
C ARG A 41 -18.81 -1.05 -16.69
N ILE A 42 -18.56 -2.10 -15.91
CA ILE A 42 -18.01 -1.98 -14.54
C ILE A 42 -16.62 -1.36 -14.55
N PHE A 43 -15.80 -1.70 -15.53
CA PHE A 43 -14.46 -1.16 -15.69
C PHE A 43 -14.51 0.36 -15.94
N GLU A 44 -15.41 0.82 -16.81
CA GLU A 44 -15.62 2.25 -17.09
C GLU A 44 -16.16 3.04 -15.89
N GLU A 45 -16.87 2.40 -14.96
CA GLU A 45 -17.30 3.03 -13.71
C GLU A 45 -16.20 3.05 -12.63
N THR A 46 -15.19 2.20 -12.75
CA THR A 46 -14.17 2.02 -11.71
C THR A 46 -13.08 3.09 -11.79
N ARG A 47 -12.96 3.93 -10.76
CA ARG A 47 -11.98 5.04 -10.72
C ARG A 47 -10.55 4.63 -10.31
N GLU A 48 -10.36 3.48 -9.68
CA GLU A 48 -9.02 2.97 -9.31
C GLU A 48 -8.44 2.12 -10.46
N ARG A 49 -7.67 2.73 -11.37
CA ARG A 49 -7.08 2.08 -12.55
C ARG A 49 -5.55 2.20 -12.59
N GLY A 50 -4.92 1.29 -13.32
CA GLY A 50 -3.51 1.38 -13.66
C GLY A 50 -3.16 0.49 -14.83
N SER A 51 -2.28 0.98 -15.69
CA SER A 51 -2.05 0.43 -17.03
C SER A 51 -0.57 0.24 -17.29
N THR A 52 -0.24 -0.79 -18.07
CA THR A 52 1.06 -0.95 -18.71
C THR A 52 0.83 -1.53 -20.11
N GLY A 53 1.28 -0.80 -21.13
CA GLY A 53 1.28 -1.28 -22.53
C GLY A 53 -0.09 -1.76 -23.00
N GLU A 54 -0.32 -3.07 -22.88
CA GLU A 54 -1.48 -3.82 -23.41
C GLU A 54 -2.51 -4.21 -22.33
N LEU A 55 -2.18 -4.05 -21.04
CA LEU A 55 -3.03 -4.45 -19.92
C LEU A 55 -3.39 -3.26 -19.02
N THR A 56 -4.66 -3.19 -18.61
CA THR A 56 -5.13 -2.23 -17.62
C THR A 56 -5.88 -2.93 -16.49
N LEU A 57 -5.35 -2.82 -15.28
CA LEU A 57 -5.99 -3.32 -14.06
C LEU A 57 -6.98 -2.25 -13.54
N ALA A 58 -8.09 -2.71 -12.97
CA ALA A 58 -9.05 -1.94 -12.21
C ALA A 58 -9.45 -2.75 -10.97
N ARG A 59 -9.53 -2.09 -9.81
CA ARG A 59 -9.83 -2.77 -8.55
C ARG A 59 -11.12 -2.27 -7.92
N ARG A 60 -12.01 -3.19 -7.56
CA ARG A 60 -13.27 -2.91 -6.85
C ARG A 60 -13.32 -3.70 -5.53
N GLU A 61 -14.19 -3.29 -4.61
CA GLU A 61 -14.37 -4.05 -3.36
C GLU A 61 -14.92 -5.45 -3.67
N GLY A 62 -14.07 -6.47 -3.58
CA GLY A 62 -14.44 -7.88 -3.72
C GLY A 62 -13.88 -8.59 -4.96
N PHE A 63 -13.42 -7.87 -5.99
CA PHE A 63 -12.83 -8.46 -7.19
C PHE A 63 -11.91 -7.48 -7.94
N ASP A 64 -10.96 -8.04 -8.69
CA ASP A 64 -10.02 -7.35 -9.56
C ASP A 64 -10.43 -7.60 -11.02
N LEU A 65 -10.49 -6.54 -11.83
CA LEU A 65 -10.78 -6.61 -13.27
C LEU A 65 -9.55 -6.21 -14.07
N LEU A 66 -9.19 -7.00 -15.07
CA LEU A 66 -8.06 -6.73 -15.94
C LEU A 66 -8.56 -6.64 -17.40
N ARG A 67 -8.48 -5.45 -17.98
CA ARG A 67 -8.86 -5.19 -19.37
C ARG A 67 -7.65 -5.34 -20.27
N VAL A 68 -7.80 -6.10 -21.35
CA VAL A 68 -6.81 -6.28 -22.41
C VAL A 68 -7.10 -5.29 -23.55
N GLY A 69 -6.08 -4.67 -24.14
CA GLY A 69 -6.20 -3.93 -25.41
C GLY A 69 -6.37 -2.41 -25.31
N THR A 70 -6.45 -1.82 -24.12
CA THR A 70 -6.53 -0.34 -23.96
C THR A 70 -5.49 0.20 -22.99
N GLN A 71 -4.82 1.28 -23.41
CA GLN A 71 -3.85 2.04 -22.63
C GLN A 71 -4.59 3.15 -21.85
N ALA A 72 -4.66 3.04 -20.52
CA ALA A 72 -5.20 4.10 -19.68
C ALA A 72 -4.06 4.91 -19.06
N GLU A 73 -4.01 6.24 -19.27
CA GLU A 73 -3.07 7.11 -18.55
C GLU A 73 -3.37 7.07 -17.02
N LEU A 74 -2.37 6.64 -16.25
CA LEU A 74 -2.39 6.34 -14.81
C LEU A 74 -2.64 7.59 -13.91
N PRO A 75 -3.18 7.45 -12.66
CA PRO A 75 -2.40 6.90 -11.54
C PRO A 75 -3.13 6.15 -10.37
N THR A 76 -2.36 5.28 -9.70
CA THR A 76 -2.41 4.81 -8.28
C THR A 76 -3.26 3.60 -7.84
N LEU A 77 -3.03 2.42 -8.43
CA LEU A 77 -3.66 1.16 -7.98
C LEU A 77 -3.13 0.54 -6.67
N ARG A 78 -1.99 0.97 -6.12
CA ARG A 78 -1.37 0.26 -4.98
C ARG A 78 -1.47 0.94 -3.61
N TYR A 79 -1.87 2.21 -3.54
CA TYR A 79 -1.98 2.89 -2.25
C TYR A 79 -3.23 2.44 -1.47
N GLY A 80 -4.34 2.17 -2.16
CA GLY A 80 -5.61 1.73 -1.55
C GLY A 80 -5.54 0.37 -0.85
N ALA A 81 -4.87 -0.63 -1.44
CA ALA A 81 -4.78 -1.98 -0.87
C ALA A 81 -3.91 -2.05 0.41
N ARG A 82 -2.78 -1.31 0.45
CA ARG A 82 -1.93 -1.21 1.64
C ARG A 82 -2.62 -0.48 2.80
N LEU A 83 -3.36 0.60 2.51
CA LEU A 83 -4.14 1.33 3.51
C LEU A 83 -5.30 0.51 4.08
N ARG A 84 -6.02 -0.26 3.24
CA ARG A 84 -7.11 -1.16 3.68
C ARG A 84 -6.60 -2.25 4.63
N ARG A 85 -5.46 -2.89 4.33
CA ARG A 85 -4.85 -3.91 5.21
C ARG A 85 -4.40 -3.32 6.56
N ARG A 86 -3.83 -2.10 6.57
CA ARG A 86 -3.46 -1.39 7.82
C ARG A 86 -4.68 -1.00 8.65
N HIS A 87 -5.78 -0.60 8.00
CA HIS A 87 -7.03 -0.26 8.68
C HIS A 87 -7.61 -1.46 9.45
N ALA A 88 -7.65 -2.64 8.81
CA ALA A 88 -8.13 -3.87 9.44
C ALA A 88 -7.26 -4.29 10.65
N GLN A 89 -5.93 -4.19 10.55
CA GLN A 89 -5.01 -4.54 11.65
C GLN A 89 -5.04 -3.54 12.81
N TYR A 90 -5.20 -2.24 12.52
CA TYR A 90 -5.37 -1.20 13.54
C TYR A 90 -6.67 -1.40 14.34
N MET A 91 -7.79 -1.71 13.69
CA MET A 91 -9.06 -1.97 14.38
C MET A 91 -8.98 -3.20 15.29
N ARG A 92 -8.27 -4.27 14.86
CA ARG A 92 -7.98 -5.43 15.71
C ARG A 92 -7.12 -5.06 16.93
N ARG A 93 -6.05 -4.28 16.74
CA ARG A 93 -5.18 -3.82 17.85
C ARG A 93 -5.88 -2.85 18.81
N LYS A 94 -6.74 -1.95 18.32
CA LYS A 94 -7.56 -1.06 19.17
C LYS A 94 -8.56 -1.84 20.03
N ARG A 95 -9.18 -2.89 19.47
CA ARG A 95 -10.06 -3.80 20.21
C ARG A 95 -9.28 -4.55 21.30
N ALA A 96 -8.10 -5.08 20.96
CA ALA A 96 -7.22 -5.75 21.92
C ALA A 96 -6.69 -4.80 23.03
N ALA A 97 -6.30 -3.57 22.70
CA ALA A 97 -5.82 -2.59 23.68
C ALA A 97 -6.93 -2.13 24.65
N LYS A 98 -8.19 -2.03 24.17
CA LYS A 98 -9.36 -1.78 25.05
C LYS A 98 -9.65 -2.96 25.98
N LEU A 99 -9.45 -4.19 25.53
CA LEU A 99 -9.56 -5.40 26.36
C LEU A 99 -8.45 -5.47 27.43
N MET A 100 -7.21 -5.13 27.07
CA MET A 100 -6.07 -5.11 28.01
C MET A 100 -6.17 -4.02 29.08
N THR A 101 -6.68 -2.83 28.72
CA THR A 101 -6.90 -1.74 29.69
C THR A 101 -8.04 -2.06 30.67
N ALA A 102 -9.06 -2.80 30.24
CA ALA A 102 -10.09 -3.32 31.15
C ALA A 102 -9.52 -4.36 32.14
N PHE A 103 -8.64 -5.26 31.69
CA PHE A 103 -8.00 -6.26 32.55
C PHE A 103 -7.07 -5.65 33.61
N ALA A 104 -6.31 -4.60 33.26
CA ALA A 104 -5.45 -3.89 34.20
C ALA A 104 -6.24 -3.21 35.32
N LEU A 105 -7.42 -2.64 35.01
CA LEU A 105 -8.27 -2.01 36.02
C LEU A 105 -8.86 -3.05 36.99
N VAL A 106 -9.29 -4.21 36.47
CA VAL A 106 -9.84 -5.31 37.29
C VAL A 106 -8.75 -5.92 38.19
N GLY A 107 -7.53 -6.11 37.69
CA GLY A 107 -6.41 -6.63 38.47
C GLY A 107 -5.99 -5.73 39.65
N VAL A 108 -6.06 -4.40 39.47
CA VAL A 108 -5.78 -3.43 40.54
C VAL A 108 -6.86 -3.49 41.64
N VAL A 109 -8.14 -3.61 41.26
CA VAL A 109 -9.25 -3.69 42.22
C VAL A 109 -9.23 -5.00 43.01
N VAL A 110 -8.99 -6.14 42.33
CA VAL A 110 -8.89 -7.46 42.98
C VAL A 110 -7.65 -7.58 43.87
N GLY A 111 -6.52 -7.01 43.43
CA GLY A 111 -5.29 -6.98 44.23
C GLY A 111 -5.38 -6.13 45.49
N PHE A 112 -6.18 -5.05 45.46
CA PHE A 112 -6.52 -4.25 46.63
C PHE A 112 -7.43 -5.03 47.60
N ALA A 113 -8.42 -5.75 47.08
CA ALA A 113 -9.36 -6.54 47.88
C ALA A 113 -8.71 -7.74 48.59
N LEU A 114 -7.64 -8.31 48.04
CA LEU A 114 -6.94 -9.49 48.58
C LEU A 114 -5.68 -9.16 49.41
N GLY A 115 -5.39 -7.88 49.71
CA GLY A 115 -4.30 -7.49 50.60
C GLY A 115 -2.88 -7.48 50.00
N TYR A 116 -2.75 -7.65 48.68
CA TYR A 116 -1.46 -7.71 47.96
C TYR A 116 -0.96 -6.35 47.44
N ALA A 117 -1.47 -5.24 47.97
CA ALA A 117 -1.19 -3.88 47.46
C ALA A 117 0.32 -3.54 47.43
N ALA A 118 1.10 -4.01 48.41
CA ALA A 118 2.54 -3.76 48.49
C ALA A 118 3.33 -4.49 47.39
N LEU A 119 2.98 -5.73 47.05
CA LEU A 119 3.65 -6.51 46.00
C LEU A 119 3.33 -5.99 44.59
N ILE A 120 2.10 -5.50 44.40
CA ILE A 120 1.69 -4.82 43.16
C ILE A 120 2.43 -3.48 43.02
N GLY A 121 2.57 -2.71 44.11
CA GLY A 121 3.33 -1.45 44.11
C GLY A 121 4.81 -1.63 43.77
N ILE A 122 5.48 -2.60 44.38
CA ILE A 122 6.90 -2.89 44.13
C ILE A 122 7.09 -3.38 42.69
N GLY A 123 6.27 -4.31 42.21
CA GLY A 123 6.34 -4.80 40.82
C GLY A 123 6.07 -3.69 39.80
N PHE A 124 5.11 -2.81 40.07
CA PHE A 124 4.78 -1.67 39.20
C PHE A 124 5.91 -0.64 39.13
N VAL A 125 6.53 -0.31 40.27
CA VAL A 125 7.70 0.59 40.33
C VAL A 125 8.89 -0.03 39.61
N LEU A 126 9.14 -1.33 39.78
CA LEU A 126 10.28 -2.02 39.14
C LEU A 126 10.11 -2.10 37.62
N VAL A 127 8.88 -2.36 37.14
CA VAL A 127 8.53 -2.31 35.70
C VAL A 127 8.65 -0.88 35.15
N ILE A 128 8.12 0.13 35.85
CA ILE A 128 8.28 1.54 35.44
C ILE A 128 9.76 1.92 35.40
N THR A 129 10.54 1.50 36.39
CA THR A 129 11.97 1.82 36.49
C THR A 129 12.76 1.11 35.38
N LEU A 130 12.44 -0.13 35.03
CA LEU A 130 13.05 -0.84 33.90
C LEU A 130 12.67 -0.22 32.54
N LEU A 131 11.44 0.25 32.40
CA LEU A 131 10.97 0.99 31.21
C LEU A 131 11.59 2.39 31.12
N ALA A 132 11.80 3.06 32.26
CA ALA A 132 12.34 4.43 32.34
C ALA A 132 13.87 4.47 32.27
N SER A 133 14.57 3.49 32.85
CA SER A 133 16.04 3.39 32.90
C SER A 133 16.67 3.08 31.55
N GLY A 134 15.87 2.77 30.51
CA GLY A 134 16.37 2.52 29.17
C GLY A 134 17.22 1.24 29.05
N VAL A 135 17.25 0.41 30.08
CA VAL A 135 17.91 -0.91 30.09
C VAL A 135 17.35 -1.80 28.98
N LEU A 136 16.07 -1.65 28.64
CA LEU A 136 15.51 -2.07 27.36
C LEU A 136 15.93 -1.09 26.26
N LYS A 137 17.14 -1.29 25.70
CA LYS A 137 17.57 -0.58 24.48
C LYS A 137 16.44 -0.67 23.45
N SER A 138 15.97 0.47 22.96
CA SER A 138 14.88 0.50 21.99
C SER A 138 15.33 -0.26 20.74
N PRO A 139 14.66 -1.36 20.35
CA PRO A 139 15.09 -2.13 19.21
C PRO A 139 15.05 -1.26 17.94
N PRO A 140 15.96 -1.52 16.99
CA PRO A 140 15.94 -0.82 15.71
C PRO A 140 14.61 -1.09 15.00
N VAL A 141 14.00 -0.04 14.45
CA VAL A 141 12.71 -0.11 13.75
C VAL A 141 12.84 0.09 12.25
N ALA A 142 13.94 0.67 11.79
CA ALA A 142 14.27 0.90 10.39
C ALA A 142 15.78 0.96 10.22
N ARG A 143 16.25 0.68 9.01
CA ARG A 143 17.62 0.94 8.57
C ARG A 143 17.55 1.95 7.43
N VAL A 144 18.33 3.03 7.49
CA VAL A 144 18.28 4.15 6.52
C VAL A 144 19.66 4.43 5.96
N PRO A 145 19.75 4.98 4.74
CA PRO A 145 21.03 5.40 4.18
C PRO A 145 21.66 6.52 5.01
N THR A 146 22.99 6.57 5.00
CA THR A 146 23.80 7.66 5.57
C THR A 146 24.46 8.48 4.45
N PRO A 147 24.82 9.76 4.69
CA PRO A 147 25.51 10.58 3.69
C PRO A 147 26.81 9.96 3.17
N ASP A 148 27.47 9.15 4.00
CA ASP A 148 28.75 8.50 3.68
C ASP A 148 28.57 7.22 2.82
N GLY A 149 27.38 6.98 2.27
CA GLY A 149 27.05 5.80 1.45
C GLY A 149 26.77 4.51 2.24
N GLY A 150 26.91 4.54 3.57
CA GLY A 150 26.58 3.44 4.46
C GLY A 150 25.10 3.34 4.82
N TRP A 151 24.78 2.41 5.72
CA TRP A 151 23.46 2.26 6.32
C TRP A 151 23.54 2.38 7.85
N THR A 152 22.54 3.01 8.46
CA THR A 152 22.46 3.11 9.92
C THR A 152 21.09 2.65 10.43
N ASP A 153 21.10 1.96 11.57
CA ASP A 153 19.89 1.57 12.25
C ASP A 153 19.28 2.76 12.98
N MET A 154 17.96 2.93 12.83
CA MET A 154 17.16 3.94 13.52
C MET A 154 16.28 3.29 14.58
N THR A 155 16.33 3.86 15.78
CA THR A 155 15.46 3.51 16.89
C THR A 155 14.10 4.21 16.79
N ARG A 156 13.10 3.73 17.56
CA ARG A 156 11.77 4.36 17.60
C ARG A 156 11.82 5.82 18.08
N ARG A 157 12.74 6.16 19.00
CA ARG A 157 12.90 7.51 19.52
C ARG A 157 13.43 8.45 18.42
N GLU A 158 14.45 8.03 17.68
CA GLU A 158 15.02 8.79 16.56
C GLU A 158 14.00 9.00 15.44
N LEU A 159 13.22 7.96 15.12
CA LEU A 159 12.13 8.05 14.16
C LEU A 159 11.12 9.15 14.55
N LEU A 160 10.76 9.25 15.83
CA LEU A 160 9.82 10.27 16.33
C LEU A 160 10.41 11.69 16.33
N ASP A 161 11.74 11.82 16.41
CA ASP A 161 12.44 13.10 16.36
C ASP A 161 12.91 13.52 14.97
N MET A 162 12.64 12.71 13.94
CA MET A 162 12.91 13.01 12.54
C MET A 162 12.27 14.36 12.13
N ARG A 163 13.04 15.18 11.41
CA ARG A 163 12.65 16.54 11.01
C ARG A 163 12.87 16.79 9.54
N LEU A 164 11.92 17.49 8.92
CA LEU A 164 12.09 18.13 7.63
C LEU A 164 12.70 19.52 7.82
N VAL A 165 13.73 19.81 7.03
CA VAL A 165 14.44 21.08 7.01
C VAL A 165 14.27 21.68 5.61
N PRO A 166 13.72 22.89 5.46
CA PRO A 166 13.62 23.54 4.16
C PRO A 166 14.97 24.09 3.73
N THR A 167 15.30 23.96 2.44
CA THR A 167 16.49 24.53 1.81
C THR A 167 16.06 25.47 0.69
N GLU A 168 16.69 26.63 0.55
CA GLU A 168 16.33 27.59 -0.50
C GLU A 168 16.96 27.21 -1.85
N PRO A 169 16.30 27.50 -3.00
CA PRO A 169 15.00 28.15 -3.13
C PRO A 169 13.78 27.23 -2.92
N HIS A 170 13.87 25.94 -3.31
CA HIS A 170 12.75 24.98 -3.26
C HIS A 170 13.16 23.56 -2.82
N GLY A 171 14.28 23.45 -2.10
CA GLY A 171 14.82 22.18 -1.62
C GLY A 171 14.31 21.79 -0.23
N TRP A 172 14.62 20.56 0.17
CA TRP A 172 14.36 20.10 1.52
C TRP A 172 15.38 19.02 1.88
N GLN A 173 15.60 18.86 3.18
CA GLN A 173 16.50 17.86 3.74
C GLN A 173 15.81 17.10 4.86
N LEU A 174 16.19 15.84 5.04
CA LEU A 174 15.70 14.99 6.11
C LEU A 174 16.74 14.86 7.20
N ARG A 175 16.47 15.43 8.36
CA ARG A 175 17.32 15.27 9.54
C ARG A 175 16.83 14.07 10.35
N ILE A 176 17.61 12.99 10.31
CA ILE A 176 17.35 11.73 11.02
C ILE A 176 17.98 11.72 12.42
N ARG A 177 19.10 12.42 12.61
CA ARG A 177 19.78 12.61 13.91
C ARG A 177 20.35 14.02 13.98
N ARG A 178 20.78 14.46 15.16
CA ARG A 178 21.32 15.82 15.39
C ARG A 178 22.48 16.18 14.45
N LYS A 179 23.32 15.20 14.09
CA LYS A 179 24.50 15.36 13.22
C LYS A 179 24.35 14.75 11.83
N GLN A 180 23.18 14.19 11.49
CA GLN A 180 22.97 13.49 10.22
C GLN A 180 21.74 14.06 9.52
N THR A 181 22.01 14.65 8.36
CA THR A 181 21.03 15.23 7.46
C THR A 181 21.22 14.61 6.09
N LEU A 182 20.12 14.18 5.48
CA LEU A 182 20.09 13.56 4.16
C LEU A 182 19.46 14.53 3.16
N GLU A 183 19.95 14.48 1.94
CA GLU A 183 19.46 15.32 0.83
C GLU A 183 19.19 14.45 -0.40
N GLY A 184 18.40 14.97 -1.35
CA GLY A 184 18.20 14.32 -2.64
C GLY A 184 17.70 12.87 -2.52
N PRO A 185 18.27 11.92 -3.28
CA PRO A 185 17.85 10.51 -3.30
C PRO A 185 17.87 9.85 -1.91
N ASP A 186 18.89 10.09 -1.10
CA ASP A 186 19.01 9.48 0.24
C ASP A 186 17.90 9.96 1.17
N ALA A 187 17.52 11.23 1.07
CA ALA A 187 16.40 11.79 1.83
C ALA A 187 15.07 11.14 1.43
N PHE A 188 14.84 10.92 0.13
CA PHE A 188 13.65 10.24 -0.36
C PHE A 188 13.60 8.78 0.07
N GLU A 189 14.72 8.07 -0.03
CA GLU A 189 14.81 6.66 0.37
C GLU A 189 14.61 6.49 1.88
N ALA A 190 15.25 7.32 2.70
CA ALA A 190 15.01 7.34 4.14
C ALA A 190 13.56 7.69 4.46
N ALA A 191 12.95 8.67 3.78
CA ALA A 191 11.54 9.01 3.97
C ALA A 191 10.62 7.85 3.61
N ARG A 192 10.87 7.14 2.50
CA ARG A 192 10.11 5.96 2.05
C ARG A 192 10.13 4.85 3.09
N LEU A 193 11.27 4.60 3.73
CA LEU A 193 11.43 3.56 4.73
C LEU A 193 10.82 3.94 6.10
N THR A 194 10.84 5.23 6.44
CA THR A 194 10.48 5.72 7.78
C THR A 194 9.05 6.25 7.89
N LEU A 195 8.51 6.90 6.86
CA LEU A 195 7.15 7.48 6.88
C LEU A 195 6.06 6.43 7.14
N PRO A 196 6.07 5.22 6.53
CA PRO A 196 5.11 4.17 6.86
C PRO A 196 5.06 3.83 8.36
N LEU A 197 6.21 3.91 9.03
CA LEU A 197 6.35 3.64 10.46
C LEU A 197 5.82 4.78 11.34
N LEU A 198 5.75 6.00 10.81
CA LEU A 198 5.17 7.17 11.48
C LEU A 198 3.67 7.32 11.21
N THR A 199 3.23 6.99 9.99
CA THR A 199 1.83 7.08 9.58
C THR A 199 0.97 5.97 10.15
N ARG A 200 1.57 4.84 10.61
CA ARG A 200 1.10 3.60 11.30
C ARG A 200 -0.38 3.38 11.70
N SER A 201 -1.22 4.40 11.81
CA SER A 201 -2.66 4.31 12.01
C SER A 201 -3.42 3.91 10.75
N ALA A 202 -4.56 3.26 10.94
CA ALA A 202 -5.65 3.23 9.98
C ALA A 202 -5.92 4.63 9.45
N THR A 203 -5.85 4.82 8.14
CA THR A 203 -6.21 6.09 7.53
C THR A 203 -7.68 6.03 7.09
N PRO A 204 -8.59 6.81 7.70
CA PRO A 204 -9.95 6.96 7.22
C PRO A 204 -9.98 7.44 5.76
N LYS A 205 -11.03 7.11 5.01
CA LYS A 205 -11.24 7.62 3.63
C LYS A 205 -11.16 9.16 3.58
N GLU A 206 -11.58 9.84 4.65
CA GLU A 206 -11.50 11.30 4.77
C GLU A 206 -10.07 11.84 4.80
N ASP A 207 -9.15 11.22 5.56
CA ASP A 207 -7.76 11.64 5.64
C ASP A 207 -7.02 11.40 4.32
N LEU A 208 -7.37 10.33 3.59
CA LEU A 208 -6.89 10.09 2.24
C LEU A 208 -7.31 11.20 1.28
N ARG A 209 -8.59 11.60 1.32
CA ARG A 209 -9.10 12.72 0.51
C ARG A 209 -8.38 14.03 0.83
N LYS A 210 -8.16 14.32 2.12
CA LYS A 210 -7.40 15.49 2.56
C LYS A 210 -5.94 15.45 2.10
N ALA A 211 -5.32 14.27 2.10
CA ALA A 211 -3.95 14.09 1.62
C ALA A 211 -3.85 14.37 0.11
N LEU A 212 -4.74 13.77 -0.70
CA LEU A 212 -4.80 14.02 -2.15
C LEU A 212 -5.05 15.51 -2.46
N ALA A 213 -5.99 16.14 -1.76
CA ALA A 213 -6.24 17.57 -1.90
C ALA A 213 -5.01 18.42 -1.52
N TYR A 214 -4.27 18.01 -0.48
CA TYR A 214 -3.02 18.67 -0.09
C TYR A 214 -1.93 18.54 -1.17
N ILE A 215 -1.76 17.34 -1.77
CA ILE A 215 -0.82 17.10 -2.86
C ILE A 215 -1.14 18.04 -4.04
N GLY A 216 -2.40 18.06 -4.49
CA GLY A 216 -2.84 18.93 -5.59
C GLY A 216 -2.61 20.42 -5.30
N LYS A 217 -2.98 20.89 -4.10
CA LYS A 217 -2.82 22.30 -3.70
C LYS A 217 -1.35 22.75 -3.62
N LYS A 218 -0.40 21.82 -3.45
CA LYS A 218 1.02 22.12 -3.27
C LYS A 218 1.89 21.87 -4.49
N GLY A 219 1.28 21.66 -5.66
CA GLY A 219 1.99 21.54 -6.94
C GLY A 219 2.18 20.11 -7.42
N GLY A 220 1.65 19.10 -6.71
CA GLY A 220 1.60 17.71 -7.17
C GLY A 220 2.92 16.94 -7.17
N THR A 221 4.07 17.63 -7.14
CA THR A 221 5.40 17.01 -7.16
C THR A 221 5.89 16.68 -5.76
N ALA A 222 6.74 15.64 -5.65
CA ALA A 222 7.31 15.25 -4.37
C ALA A 222 8.12 16.39 -3.73
N VAL A 223 8.99 17.04 -4.51
CA VAL A 223 9.83 18.16 -4.05
C VAL A 223 8.99 19.31 -3.47
N SER A 224 7.97 19.77 -4.19
CA SER A 224 7.14 20.91 -3.76
C SER A 224 6.34 20.62 -2.49
N VAL A 225 5.78 19.41 -2.37
CA VAL A 225 4.97 18.99 -1.23
C VAL A 225 5.83 18.80 0.01
N PHE A 226 7.03 18.19 -0.12
CA PHE A 226 7.99 18.04 0.97
C PHE A 226 8.52 19.39 1.44
N HIS A 227 8.88 20.29 0.52
CA HIS A 227 9.28 21.66 0.85
C HIS A 227 8.16 22.42 1.57
N ALA A 228 6.91 22.32 1.10
CA ALA A 228 5.76 22.93 1.76
C ALA A 228 5.51 22.37 3.17
N ALA A 229 5.72 21.06 3.38
CA ALA A 229 5.62 20.41 4.68
C ALA A 229 6.76 20.85 5.62
N ALA A 230 7.99 21.00 5.11
CA ALA A 230 9.15 21.45 5.88
C ALA A 230 8.96 22.86 6.47
N ARG A 231 8.18 23.71 5.78
CA ARG A 231 7.87 25.08 6.22
C ARG A 231 6.69 25.18 7.21
N ARG A 232 5.95 24.11 7.47
CA ARG A 232 4.85 24.12 8.45
C ARG A 232 5.39 24.09 9.89
N ARG A 233 5.36 25.26 10.54
CA ARG A 233 5.45 25.53 12.00
C ARG A 233 6.38 24.61 12.82
N GLY A 234 7.54 25.17 13.16
CA GLY A 234 8.31 24.81 14.35
C GLY A 234 9.31 25.92 14.69
N VAL A 235 9.54 26.16 15.99
CA VAL A 235 10.66 26.99 16.48
C VAL A 235 11.95 26.46 15.82
N ASN A 236 12.73 27.37 15.22
CA ASN A 236 13.90 27.09 14.36
C ASN A 236 13.65 26.61 12.92
N ARG A 237 12.54 27.01 12.27
CA ARG A 237 12.29 26.79 10.81
C ARG A 237 12.34 25.32 10.35
N THR A 238 12.08 24.36 11.25
CA THR A 238 12.10 22.92 10.92
C THR A 238 10.84 22.21 11.42
N ALA A 239 10.31 21.27 10.65
CA ALA A 239 9.07 20.57 10.94
C ALA A 239 9.35 19.15 11.46
N ARG A 240 8.91 18.82 12.68
CA ARG A 240 8.99 17.45 13.20
C ARG A 240 7.94 16.58 12.53
N VAL A 241 8.36 15.53 11.83
CA VAL A 241 7.47 14.70 10.98
C VAL A 241 6.38 14.03 11.82
N SER A 242 6.73 13.54 13.02
CA SER A 242 5.78 12.92 13.94
C SER A 242 4.69 13.86 14.48
N LYS A 243 4.87 15.19 14.35
CA LYS A 243 3.89 16.21 14.77
C LYS A 243 3.05 16.75 13.62
N LEU A 244 3.36 16.37 12.38
CA LEU A 244 2.52 16.71 11.23
C LEU A 244 1.16 16.02 11.34
N GLU A 245 0.14 16.69 10.80
CA GLU A 245 -1.22 16.14 10.67
C GLU A 245 -1.16 14.82 9.88
N VAL A 246 -2.06 13.89 10.22
CA VAL A 246 -2.08 12.53 9.62
C VAL A 246 -2.11 12.58 8.10
N HIS A 247 -2.98 13.41 7.51
CA HIS A 247 -3.12 13.54 6.07
C HIS A 247 -1.86 14.10 5.37
N ILE A 248 -1.05 14.91 6.05
CA ILE A 248 0.23 15.39 5.49
C ILE A 248 1.25 14.27 5.49
N ARG A 249 1.39 13.54 6.61
CA ARG A 249 2.30 12.38 6.66
C ARG A 249 1.94 11.35 5.60
N LEU A 250 0.63 11.14 5.40
CA LEU A 250 0.12 10.31 4.32
C LEU A 250 0.53 10.83 2.95
N ALA A 251 0.33 12.12 2.67
CA ALA A 251 0.73 12.73 1.42
C ALA A 251 2.24 12.57 1.14
N LEU A 252 3.08 12.76 2.16
CA LEU A 252 4.52 12.54 2.06
C LEU A 252 4.86 11.07 1.82
N GLU A 253 4.20 10.15 2.50
CA GLU A 253 4.40 8.70 2.31
C GLU A 253 4.00 8.26 0.89
N MET A 254 2.88 8.78 0.37
CA MET A 254 2.42 8.56 -1.01
C MET A 254 3.48 8.97 -2.01
N LEU A 255 4.03 10.17 -1.83
CA LEU A 255 4.99 10.74 -2.77
C LEU A 255 6.38 10.09 -2.67
N ALA A 256 6.85 9.75 -1.47
CA ALA A 256 8.12 9.06 -1.29
C ALA A 256 8.10 7.62 -1.81
N SER A 257 6.93 6.98 -1.85
CA SER A 257 6.82 5.60 -2.31
C SER A 257 6.51 5.49 -3.80
N ARG A 258 5.97 6.55 -4.43
CA ARG A 258 5.41 6.55 -5.78
C ARG A 258 6.26 5.79 -6.79
N GLU A 259 7.53 6.12 -6.93
CA GLU A 259 8.39 5.55 -7.96
C GLU A 259 8.68 4.05 -7.77
N VAL A 260 8.89 3.62 -6.52
CA VAL A 260 9.06 2.19 -6.20
C VAL A 260 7.75 1.43 -6.40
N GLU A 261 6.62 2.08 -6.09
CA GLU A 261 5.30 1.50 -6.33
C GLU A 261 5.00 1.36 -7.81
N GLU A 262 5.34 2.36 -8.62
CA GLU A 262 5.19 2.35 -10.08
C GLU A 262 6.05 1.24 -10.70
N ARG A 263 7.32 1.12 -10.32
CA ARG A 263 8.20 0.02 -10.78
C ARG A 263 7.65 -1.36 -10.40
N ALA A 264 7.24 -1.53 -9.15
CA ALA A 264 6.67 -2.81 -8.72
C ALA A 264 5.35 -3.16 -9.43
N VAL A 265 4.52 -2.15 -9.75
CA VAL A 265 3.31 -2.35 -10.56
C VAL A 265 3.66 -2.70 -12.00
N ALA A 266 4.69 -2.09 -12.57
CA ALA A 266 5.18 -2.43 -13.89
C ALA A 266 5.67 -3.89 -13.95
N ASP A 267 6.44 -4.33 -12.96
CA ASP A 267 6.90 -5.72 -12.84
C ASP A 267 5.72 -6.69 -12.69
N ASP A 268 4.78 -6.40 -11.76
CA ASP A 268 3.59 -7.23 -11.53
C ASP A 268 2.77 -7.38 -12.83
N LEU A 269 2.63 -6.30 -13.60
CA LEU A 269 1.89 -6.32 -14.87
C LEU A 269 2.66 -7.02 -16.01
N ALA A 270 4.00 -6.92 -16.05
CA ALA A 270 4.81 -7.66 -17.01
C ALA A 270 4.67 -9.18 -16.82
N HIS A 271 4.61 -9.64 -15.57
CA HIS A 271 4.29 -11.04 -15.27
C HIS A 271 2.90 -11.44 -15.76
N LEU A 272 1.88 -10.59 -15.55
CA LEU A 272 0.52 -10.84 -16.03
C LEU A 272 0.43 -10.82 -17.56
N GLN A 273 1.20 -9.97 -18.23
CA GLN A 273 1.26 -9.91 -19.70
C GLN A 273 1.83 -11.19 -20.29
N THR A 274 2.85 -11.77 -19.64
CA THR A 274 3.41 -13.06 -20.05
C THR A 274 2.39 -14.18 -19.89
N ALA A 275 1.70 -14.22 -18.75
CA ALA A 275 0.65 -15.21 -18.49
C ALA A 275 -0.53 -15.08 -19.48
N TRP A 276 -0.93 -13.84 -19.80
CA TRP A 276 -1.96 -13.57 -20.79
C TRP A 276 -1.58 -14.11 -22.17
N ARG A 277 -0.37 -13.82 -22.66
CA ARG A 277 0.07 -14.31 -23.98
C ARG A 277 0.00 -15.83 -24.09
N HIS A 278 0.43 -16.52 -23.05
CA HIS A 278 0.34 -17.97 -23.00
C HIS A 278 -1.13 -18.47 -23.01
N ALA A 279 -2.01 -17.81 -22.25
CA ALA A 279 -3.43 -18.13 -22.24
C ALA A 279 -4.11 -17.85 -23.59
N GLU A 280 -3.66 -16.80 -24.30
CA GLU A 280 -4.14 -16.44 -25.63
C GLU A 280 -3.72 -17.48 -26.69
N GLU A 281 -2.49 -18.00 -26.59
CA GLU A 281 -2.01 -19.11 -27.41
C GLU A 281 -2.84 -20.38 -27.18
N LEU A 282 -3.12 -20.73 -25.91
CA LEU A 282 -3.97 -21.88 -25.57
C LEU A 282 -5.41 -21.71 -26.08
N ALA A 283 -5.97 -20.50 -25.96
CA ALA A 283 -7.29 -20.18 -26.47
C ALA A 283 -7.34 -20.27 -28.01
N ALA A 284 -6.29 -19.82 -28.71
CA ALA A 284 -6.21 -19.93 -30.16
C ALA A 284 -6.16 -21.39 -30.63
N ILE A 285 -5.43 -22.26 -29.92
CA ILE A 285 -5.42 -23.71 -30.18
C ILE A 285 -6.83 -24.29 -29.99
N GLN A 286 -7.54 -23.89 -28.93
CA GLN A 286 -8.90 -24.36 -28.68
C GLN A 286 -9.87 -23.92 -29.78
N ASP A 287 -9.75 -22.68 -30.25
CA ASP A 287 -10.58 -22.15 -31.35
C ASP A 287 -10.33 -22.95 -32.65
N ASP A 288 -9.08 -23.30 -32.96
CA ASP A 288 -8.70 -24.09 -34.14
C ASP A 288 -9.24 -25.53 -34.09
N VAL A 289 -9.12 -26.19 -32.93
CA VAL A 289 -9.68 -27.55 -32.69
C VAL A 289 -11.20 -27.55 -32.76
N THR A 290 -11.86 -26.50 -32.27
CA THR A 290 -13.33 -26.39 -32.34
C THR A 290 -13.79 -26.23 -33.80
N PHE A 291 -12.98 -25.58 -34.63
CA PHE A 291 -13.24 -25.45 -36.07
C PHE A 291 -13.12 -26.79 -36.80
N ASP A 292 -12.14 -27.64 -36.47
CA ASP A 292 -11.95 -28.96 -37.08
C ASP A 292 -13.10 -29.94 -36.74
N LEU A 293 -13.65 -29.89 -35.52
CA LEU A 293 -14.82 -30.72 -35.16
C LEU A 293 -16.09 -30.41 -35.97
N SER A 294 -16.22 -29.21 -36.54
CA SER A 294 -17.31 -28.86 -37.47
C SER A 294 -17.19 -29.58 -38.82
N VAL A 295 -15.96 -29.97 -39.21
CA VAL A 295 -15.66 -30.77 -40.40
C VAL A 295 -16.04 -32.23 -40.14
N TRP A 296 -15.71 -32.76 -38.96
CA TRP A 296 -16.16 -34.10 -38.54
C TRP A 296 -17.69 -34.26 -38.49
N GLY A 297 -18.41 -33.21 -38.10
CA GLY A 297 -19.88 -33.18 -38.15
C GLY A 297 -20.49 -33.10 -39.56
N ARG A 298 -19.70 -32.71 -40.57
CA ARG A 298 -20.08 -32.79 -42.00
C ARG A 298 -19.82 -34.19 -42.56
N LEU A 299 -18.66 -34.76 -42.26
CA LEU A 299 -18.31 -36.13 -42.68
C LEU A 299 -19.29 -37.18 -42.14
N ARG A 300 -19.83 -37.00 -40.92
CA ARG A 300 -20.82 -37.91 -40.34
C ARG A 300 -22.24 -37.77 -40.95
N ARG A 301 -22.50 -36.74 -41.75
CA ARG A 301 -23.79 -36.53 -42.45
C ARG A 301 -23.76 -36.98 -43.91
N GLU A 302 -22.58 -37.20 -44.47
CA GLU A 302 -22.37 -37.57 -45.87
C GLU A 302 -21.93 -39.03 -46.06
N GLY A 303 -21.82 -39.82 -44.98
CA GLY A 303 -21.62 -41.28 -44.99
C GLY A 303 -22.72 -41.98 -44.21
#